data_AF-A0A5S4H5Z1-F1
#
_entry.id   AF-A0A5S4H5Z1-F1
#
_cell.length_a   1.000
_cell.length_b   1.000
_cell.length_c   1.000
_cell.angle_alpha   90.00
_cell.angle_beta   90.00
_cell.angle_gamma   90.00
#
_symmetry.space_group_name_H-M   'P 1'
#
loop_
_entity.id
_entity.type
_entity.pdbx_description
1 polymer ?
#
loop_
_entity_poly.entity_id
_entity_poly.type
_entity_poly.pdbx_seq_one_letter_code
_entity_poly.pdbx_strand_id
1 'polypeptide(L)'
;MAGPVTPSCHAFRVELTELLLLDRPLPAPLARHLARCADCSAEAAGVRRVIRTFERAEPLLPGAAVPAPRPEAPPRRTARRRAAAATAGLVLAAAAVLALLLPGGMGPPGDGHEGRPDAAVTLSRPAPMIEHSWGTEVPVSLSGLRPGRTYRLLTGDAHGRRQSAGSVRAGGGEAPMRTRMVTAMARSEITALLVQDESGHTVARLAVPHPTAPPR
;
A
#
# COMPACT_ATOMS: atom_id res chain seq x y z
N MET A 1 -21.56 -34.39 1.83
CA MET A 1 -22.99 -34.05 1.77
C MET A 1 -23.29 -33.22 3.00
N ALA A 2 -23.78 -31.98 2.84
CA ALA A 2 -24.13 -31.13 3.97
C ALA A 2 -25.41 -31.67 4.62
N GLY A 3 -25.42 -31.83 5.95
CA GLY A 3 -26.62 -32.21 6.68
C GLY A 3 -27.66 -31.08 6.67
N PRO A 4 -28.93 -31.38 7.03
CA PRO A 4 -29.94 -30.34 7.16
C PRO A 4 -29.55 -29.35 8.26
N VAL A 5 -29.38 -28.08 7.88
CA VAL A 5 -29.06 -26.99 8.80
C VAL A 5 -30.26 -26.72 9.69
N THR A 6 -30.12 -26.94 10.99
CA THR A 6 -31.18 -26.61 11.95
C THR A 6 -31.29 -25.08 12.14
N PRO A 7 -32.48 -24.54 12.50
CA PRO A 7 -32.63 -23.11 12.80
C PRO A 7 -31.65 -22.60 13.87
N SER A 8 -31.28 -23.46 14.82
CA SER A 8 -30.28 -23.12 15.85
C SER A 8 -28.88 -22.89 15.28
N CYS A 9 -28.49 -23.64 14.26
CA CYS A 9 -27.21 -23.43 13.57
C CYS A 9 -27.18 -22.07 12.88
N HIS A 10 -28.29 -21.62 12.27
CA HIS A 10 -28.33 -20.34 11.57
C HIS A 10 -28.00 -19.15 12.49
N ALA A 11 -28.61 -19.09 13.67
CA ALA A 11 -28.32 -18.03 14.65
C ALA A 11 -26.85 -18.03 15.08
N PHE A 12 -26.29 -19.22 15.38
CA PHE A 12 -24.90 -19.34 15.80
C PHE A 12 -23.89 -18.99 14.70
N ARG A 13 -24.20 -19.20 13.42
CA ARG A 13 -23.29 -18.90 12.30
C ARG A 13 -22.97 -17.42 12.17
N VAL A 14 -23.98 -16.56 12.32
CA VAL A 14 -23.82 -15.10 12.23
C VAL A 14 -22.92 -14.60 13.36
N GLU A 15 -23.28 -14.96 14.60
CA GLU A 15 -22.54 -14.58 15.81
C GLU A 15 -21.10 -15.13 15.80
N LEU A 16 -20.91 -16.38 15.39
CA LEU A 16 -19.60 -17.02 15.27
C LEU A 16 -18.67 -16.27 14.32
N THR A 17 -19.17 -15.86 13.15
CA THR A 17 -18.35 -15.20 12.13
C THR A 17 -17.89 -13.84 12.64
N GLU A 18 -18.79 -13.07 13.24
CA GLU A 18 -18.49 -11.78 13.86
C GLU A 18 -17.42 -11.92 14.96
N LEU A 19 -17.62 -12.83 15.92
CA LEU A 19 -16.69 -13.02 17.03
C LEU A 19 -15.30 -13.45 16.57
N LEU A 20 -15.21 -14.33 15.55
CA LEU A 20 -13.93 -14.74 14.99
C LEU A 20 -13.23 -13.61 14.24
N LEU A 21 -13.95 -12.80 13.45
CA LEU A 21 -13.36 -11.67 12.72
C LEU A 21 -12.87 -10.55 13.65
N LEU A 22 -13.52 -10.39 14.81
CA LEU A 22 -13.17 -9.40 15.82
C LEU A 22 -12.18 -9.92 16.88
N ASP A 23 -11.66 -11.15 16.72
CA ASP A 23 -10.82 -11.86 17.69
C ASP A 23 -11.37 -11.83 19.13
N ARG A 24 -12.68 -12.04 19.27
CA ARG A 24 -13.38 -12.07 20.56
C ARG A 24 -13.53 -13.51 21.07
N PRO A 25 -13.47 -13.72 22.40
CA PRO A 25 -13.70 -15.04 22.98
C PRO A 25 -15.12 -15.52 22.71
N LEU A 26 -15.27 -16.82 22.44
CA LEU A 26 -16.58 -17.42 22.18
C LEU A 26 -17.38 -17.56 23.49
N PRO A 27 -18.65 -17.11 23.54
CA PRO A 27 -19.54 -17.37 24.66
C PRO A 27 -19.70 -18.87 24.92
N ALA A 28 -19.85 -19.25 26.19
CA ALA A 28 -19.94 -20.66 26.59
C ALA A 28 -21.05 -21.47 25.86
N PRO A 29 -22.25 -20.93 25.59
CA PRO A 29 -23.27 -21.63 24.80
C PRO A 29 -22.80 -21.97 23.38
N LEU A 30 -22.16 -21.00 22.71
CA LEU A 30 -21.63 -21.17 21.35
C LEU A 30 -20.47 -22.16 21.33
N ALA A 31 -19.54 -22.07 22.29
CA ALA A 31 -18.43 -23.02 22.43
C ALA A 31 -18.93 -24.47 22.62
N ARG A 32 -19.96 -24.67 23.46
CA ARG A 32 -20.60 -25.99 23.63
C ARG A 32 -21.30 -26.49 22.37
N HIS A 33 -21.92 -25.60 21.60
CA HIS A 33 -22.56 -25.95 20.34
C HIS A 33 -21.51 -26.41 19.31
N LEU A 34 -20.42 -25.67 19.14
CA LEU A 34 -19.33 -26.05 18.24
C LEU A 34 -18.76 -27.43 18.59
N ALA A 35 -18.59 -27.72 19.88
CA ALA A 35 -18.08 -29.02 20.32
C ALA A 35 -19.00 -30.21 19.96
N ARG A 36 -20.28 -29.98 19.61
CA ARG A 36 -21.27 -31.02 19.32
C ARG A 36 -21.79 -31.01 17.88
N CYS A 37 -21.64 -29.89 17.16
CA CYS A 37 -22.14 -29.74 15.80
C CYS A 37 -20.98 -29.74 14.79
N ALA A 38 -20.90 -30.81 13.99
CA ALA A 38 -19.85 -30.97 12.98
C ALA A 38 -19.91 -29.86 11.90
N ASP A 39 -21.11 -29.46 11.48
CA ASP A 39 -21.28 -28.42 10.45
C ASP A 39 -20.78 -27.06 10.96
N CYS A 40 -21.21 -26.61 12.14
CA CYS A 40 -20.76 -25.33 12.70
C CYS A 40 -19.25 -25.35 13.02
N SER A 41 -18.69 -26.50 13.44
CA SER A 41 -17.25 -26.67 13.60
C SER A 41 -16.48 -26.55 12.28
N ALA A 42 -16.99 -27.15 11.20
CA ALA A 42 -16.40 -27.05 9.88
C ALA A 42 -16.43 -25.59 9.36
N GLU A 43 -17.52 -24.87 9.62
CA GLU A 43 -17.64 -23.45 9.31
C GLU A 43 -16.66 -22.58 10.10
N ALA A 44 -16.55 -22.78 11.43
CA ALA A 44 -15.57 -22.09 12.27
C ALA A 44 -14.15 -22.29 11.73
N ALA A 45 -13.81 -23.52 11.32
CA ALA A 45 -12.52 -23.83 10.72
C ALA A 45 -12.33 -23.13 9.36
N GLY A 46 -13.41 -22.96 8.57
CA GLY A 46 -13.43 -22.19 7.34
C GLY A 46 -13.13 -20.71 7.56
N VAL A 47 -13.86 -20.05 8.47
CA VAL A 47 -13.63 -18.64 8.81
C VAL A 47 -12.20 -18.42 9.30
N ARG A 48 -11.68 -19.28 10.19
CA ARG A 48 -10.30 -19.21 10.65
C ARG A 48 -9.26 -19.37 9.54
N ARG A 49 -9.55 -20.13 8.47
CA ARG A 49 -8.65 -20.21 7.29
C ARG A 49 -8.63 -18.90 6.52
N VAL A 50 -9.77 -18.23 6.39
CA VAL A 50 -9.88 -16.92 5.73
C VAL A 50 -9.09 -15.87 6.52
N ILE A 51 -9.28 -15.81 7.84
CA ILE A 51 -8.52 -14.91 8.73
C ILE A 51 -7.01 -15.10 8.57
N ARG A 52 -6.51 -16.35 8.66
CA ARG A 52 -5.09 -16.64 8.42
C ARG A 52 -4.59 -16.28 7.03
N THR A 53 -5.48 -16.30 6.03
CA THR A 53 -5.11 -15.87 4.68
C THR A 53 -4.93 -14.35 4.65
N PHE A 54 -5.83 -13.60 5.27
CA PHE A 54 -5.70 -12.14 5.40
C PHE A 54 -4.45 -11.75 6.20
N GLU A 55 -4.18 -12.40 7.33
CA GLU A 55 -2.97 -12.15 8.13
C GLU A 55 -1.67 -12.36 7.35
N ARG A 56 -1.65 -13.31 6.40
CA ARG A 56 -0.49 -13.54 5.52
C ARG A 56 -0.43 -12.56 4.35
N ALA A 57 -1.60 -12.16 3.86
CA ALA A 57 -1.73 -11.25 2.73
C ALA A 57 -1.51 -9.80 3.13
N GLU A 58 -1.75 -9.46 4.40
CA GLU A 58 -1.53 -8.14 4.96
C GLU A 58 -0.02 -7.89 5.02
N PRO A 59 0.52 -7.04 4.12
CA PRO A 59 1.90 -6.62 4.22
C PRO A 59 1.93 -5.71 5.44
N LEU A 60 2.59 -6.17 6.51
CA LEU A 60 2.91 -5.34 7.68
C LEU A 60 3.34 -3.96 7.17
N LEU A 61 2.49 -2.96 7.43
CA LEU A 61 2.63 -1.50 7.35
C LEU A 61 3.82 -0.91 6.54
N PRO A 62 3.61 0.24 5.85
CA PRO A 62 4.64 0.87 5.01
C PRO A 62 5.97 1.07 5.76
N GLY A 63 6.99 0.32 5.34
CA GLY A 63 8.32 0.26 5.96
C GLY A 63 8.99 -1.12 5.85
N ALA A 64 8.22 -2.20 5.68
CA ALA A 64 8.77 -3.50 5.34
C ALA A 64 9.26 -3.49 3.89
N ALA A 65 10.59 -3.49 3.71
CA ALA A 65 11.21 -3.68 2.41
C ALA A 65 10.61 -4.92 1.76
N VAL A 66 9.96 -4.74 0.61
CA VAL A 66 9.59 -5.86 -0.27
C VAL A 66 10.87 -6.65 -0.49
N PRO A 67 10.98 -7.93 -0.07
CA PRO A 67 12.18 -8.70 -0.33
C PRO A 67 12.37 -8.70 -1.84
N ALA A 68 13.53 -8.19 -2.27
CA ALA A 68 13.87 -8.10 -3.68
C ALA A 68 13.61 -9.47 -4.34
N PRO A 69 13.04 -9.50 -5.55
CA PRO A 69 12.84 -10.75 -6.26
C PRO A 69 14.18 -11.50 -6.28
N ARG A 70 14.20 -12.70 -5.69
CA ARG A 70 15.38 -13.56 -5.72
C ARG A 70 15.75 -13.73 -7.20
N PRO A 71 17.00 -13.49 -7.59
CA PRO A 71 17.40 -13.70 -8.97
C PRO A 71 17.10 -15.16 -9.32
N GLU A 72 16.20 -15.35 -10.29
CA GLU A 72 15.96 -16.65 -10.89
C GLU A 72 17.31 -17.20 -11.34
N ALA A 73 17.66 -18.38 -10.81
CA ALA A 73 18.88 -19.06 -11.21
C ALA A 73 18.84 -19.26 -12.72
N PRO A 74 19.90 -18.87 -13.46
CA PRO A 74 19.91 -19.02 -14.90
C PRO A 74 19.74 -20.52 -15.26
N PRO A 75 18.99 -20.83 -16.33
CA PRO A 75 18.81 -22.20 -16.76
C PRO A 75 20.18 -22.82 -17.04
N ARG A 76 20.48 -23.94 -16.35
CA ARG A 76 21.73 -24.70 -16.51
C ARG A 76 21.83 -25.20 -17.95
N ARG A 77 22.49 -24.41 -18.82
CA ARG A 77 22.90 -24.85 -20.15
C ARG A 77 23.96 -25.93 -19.95
N THR A 78 23.60 -27.17 -20.30
CA THR A 78 24.51 -28.31 -20.34
C THR A 78 25.64 -28.02 -21.34
N ALA A 79 26.78 -27.61 -20.81
CA ALA A 79 28.00 -27.39 -21.57
C ALA A 79 28.62 -28.74 -21.98
N ARG A 80 28.24 -29.25 -23.16
CA ARG A 80 29.07 -30.23 -23.88
C ARG A 80 30.13 -29.46 -24.67
N ARG A 81 31.33 -29.46 -24.10
CA ARG A 81 32.67 -29.46 -24.71
C ARG A 81 32.77 -28.98 -26.17
N ARG A 82 33.54 -27.91 -26.37
CA ARG A 82 34.71 -27.94 -27.27
C ARG A 82 35.69 -26.87 -26.84
N ALA A 83 36.85 -27.33 -26.41
CA ALA A 83 38.03 -26.52 -26.17
C ALA A 83 38.63 -26.13 -27.53
N ALA A 84 39.05 -24.87 -27.64
CA ALA A 84 40.15 -24.46 -28.49
C ALA A 84 40.79 -23.24 -27.85
N ALA A 85 42.08 -23.37 -27.56
CA ALA A 85 42.95 -22.38 -26.95
C ALA A 85 43.25 -21.23 -27.92
N ALA A 86 43.69 -20.09 -27.36
CA ALA A 86 44.95 -19.40 -27.70
C ALA A 86 44.87 -17.86 -27.52
N THR A 87 45.53 -17.41 -26.45
CA THR A 87 46.56 -16.34 -26.39
C THR A 87 46.33 -14.96 -27.07
N ALA A 88 46.28 -13.92 -26.24
CA ALA A 88 47.06 -12.66 -26.32
C ALA A 88 46.65 -11.82 -25.09
N GLY A 89 47.49 -11.22 -24.26
CA GLY A 89 48.80 -10.61 -24.51
C GLY A 89 48.73 -9.16 -24.04
N LEU A 90 48.89 -8.97 -22.73
CA LEU A 90 49.34 -7.79 -21.95
C LEU A 90 49.52 -6.43 -22.67
N VAL A 91 48.83 -5.37 -22.22
CA VAL A 91 49.30 -3.96 -22.31
C VAL A 91 48.92 -3.17 -21.05
N LEU A 92 49.93 -2.53 -20.46
CA LEU A 92 49.92 -1.62 -19.31
C LEU A 92 49.25 -0.25 -19.58
N ALA A 93 48.70 0.37 -18.54
CA ALA A 93 48.88 1.79 -18.12
C ALA A 93 47.80 2.16 -17.08
N ALA A 94 48.10 2.34 -15.79
CA ALA A 94 48.66 3.54 -15.16
C ALA A 94 47.79 4.81 -15.29
N ALA A 95 47.02 5.12 -14.23
CA ALA A 95 46.74 6.49 -13.79
C ALA A 95 46.19 6.47 -12.36
N ALA A 96 47.07 6.79 -11.41
CA ALA A 96 46.75 7.03 -10.01
C ALA A 96 46.44 8.53 -9.81
N VAL A 97 45.48 8.80 -8.93
CA VAL A 97 45.41 9.95 -8.01
C VAL A 97 45.31 11.37 -8.61
N LEU A 98 44.13 11.99 -8.41
CA LEU A 98 43.99 13.40 -8.10
C LEU A 98 42.83 13.53 -7.09
N ALA A 99 43.08 13.29 -5.80
CA ALA A 99 43.41 14.33 -4.80
C ALA A 99 42.46 15.53 -4.89
N LEU A 100 41.45 15.59 -4.02
CA LEU A 100 41.50 16.36 -2.77
C LEU A 100 41.87 17.83 -2.99
N LEU A 101 40.86 18.68 -3.20
CA LEU A 101 40.93 20.12 -2.91
C LEU A 101 39.56 20.64 -2.38
N LEU A 102 39.38 20.53 -1.05
CA LEU A 102 38.79 21.55 -0.13
C LEU A 102 37.27 21.92 -0.26
N PRO A 103 36.64 22.65 0.70
CA PRO A 103 36.16 22.14 2.00
C PRO A 103 34.74 22.63 2.39
N GLY A 104 34.11 22.02 3.40
CA GLY A 104 33.17 22.71 4.30
C GLY A 104 31.67 22.72 3.92
N GLY A 105 30.87 22.03 4.74
CA GLY A 105 29.41 22.18 4.70
C GLY A 105 28.68 21.03 5.40
N MET A 106 28.83 20.89 6.72
CA MET A 106 27.85 20.15 7.53
C MET A 106 26.53 20.96 7.54
N GLY A 107 25.67 20.69 6.56
CA GLY A 107 24.26 21.04 6.60
C GLY A 107 23.44 19.86 7.16
N PRO A 108 22.32 20.11 7.87
CA PRO A 108 21.48 19.05 8.41
C PRO A 108 20.86 18.18 7.29
N PRO A 109 20.49 16.92 7.58
CA PRO A 109 20.10 15.96 6.56
C PRO A 109 18.77 16.32 5.90
N GLY A 110 18.86 16.69 4.63
CA GLY A 110 18.00 16.21 3.54
C GLY A 110 16.51 16.50 3.66
N ASP A 111 16.12 17.73 3.31
CA ASP A 111 14.83 17.94 2.67
C ASP A 111 14.81 17.08 1.40
N GLY A 112 13.92 16.08 1.41
CA GLY A 112 13.78 15.14 0.32
C GLY A 112 13.61 15.89 -0.99
N HIS A 113 14.46 15.55 -1.97
CA HIS A 113 14.35 15.97 -3.36
C HIS A 113 12.88 16.08 -3.78
N GLU A 114 12.38 17.32 -3.91
CA GLU A 114 11.23 17.61 -4.77
C GLU A 114 11.68 17.34 -6.21
N GLY A 115 11.59 16.07 -6.59
CA GLY A 115 11.67 15.66 -7.97
C GLY A 115 10.60 16.41 -8.75
N ARG A 116 11.05 17.35 -9.58
CA ARG A 116 10.22 18.03 -10.58
C ARG A 116 9.42 16.96 -11.35
N PRO A 117 8.08 16.97 -11.34
CA PRO A 117 7.31 15.91 -11.95
C PRO A 117 7.42 15.97 -13.48
N ASP A 118 8.13 15.00 -14.07
CA ASP A 118 8.01 14.67 -15.48
C ASP A 118 6.57 14.19 -15.75
N ALA A 119 5.87 14.95 -16.60
CA ALA A 119 4.40 14.95 -16.75
C ALA A 119 3.66 15.27 -15.43
N ALA A 120 3.36 16.55 -15.22
CA ALA A 120 2.71 17.03 -14.00
C ALA A 120 1.28 16.48 -13.89
N VAL A 121 1.13 15.32 -13.23
CA VAL A 121 -0.17 14.88 -12.73
C VAL A 121 -0.71 16.00 -11.88
N THR A 122 -1.89 16.51 -12.24
CA THR A 122 -2.52 17.61 -11.51
C THR A 122 -3.58 17.02 -10.59
N LEU A 123 -3.54 17.43 -9.32
CA LEU A 123 -4.52 17.07 -8.31
C LEU A 123 -5.26 18.33 -7.87
N SER A 124 -6.58 18.31 -7.93
CA SER A 124 -7.43 19.37 -7.40
C SER A 124 -8.56 18.81 -6.55
N ARG A 125 -9.11 19.65 -5.66
CA ARG A 125 -10.22 19.32 -4.77
C ARG A 125 -11.44 20.17 -5.13
N PRO A 126 -12.34 19.70 -6.01
CA PRO A 126 -13.44 20.51 -6.53
C PRO A 126 -14.58 20.76 -5.53
N ALA A 127 -14.60 20.05 -4.39
CA ALA A 127 -15.65 20.14 -3.38
C ALA A 127 -15.07 20.02 -1.96
N PRO A 128 -15.77 20.48 -0.91
CA PRO A 128 -15.29 20.36 0.46
C PRO A 128 -15.13 18.89 0.91
N MET A 129 -14.29 18.68 1.92
CA MET A 129 -14.13 17.38 2.58
C MET A 129 -15.38 17.05 3.41
N ILE A 130 -15.81 15.79 3.36
CA ILE A 130 -16.98 15.29 4.08
C ILE A 130 -16.48 14.43 5.24
N GLU A 131 -16.88 14.78 6.46
CA GLU A 131 -16.49 14.08 7.67
C GLU A 131 -17.50 12.98 8.01
N HIS A 132 -16.99 11.80 8.38
CA HIS A 132 -17.76 10.63 8.75
C HIS A 132 -17.29 10.08 10.10
N SER A 133 -18.12 9.26 10.75
CA SER A 133 -17.76 8.59 12.01
C SER A 133 -16.55 7.65 11.89
N TRP A 134 -16.24 7.20 10.66
CA TRP A 134 -15.13 6.30 10.36
C TRP A 134 -13.93 7.00 9.70
N GLY A 135 -13.98 8.31 9.45
CA GLY A 135 -12.91 9.03 8.76
C GLY A 135 -13.38 10.18 7.88
N THR A 136 -12.71 10.39 6.76
CA THR A 136 -12.97 11.51 5.84
C THR A 136 -13.06 11.05 4.40
N GLU A 137 -14.05 11.58 3.69
CA GLU A 137 -14.15 11.50 2.24
C GLU A 137 -13.68 12.84 1.60
N VAL A 138 -12.81 12.74 0.60
CA VAL A 138 -12.28 13.90 -0.12
C VAL A 138 -12.58 13.76 -1.62
N PRO A 139 -13.54 14.52 -2.17
CA PRO A 139 -13.77 14.59 -3.60
C PRO A 139 -12.54 15.21 -4.29
N VAL A 140 -11.98 14.52 -5.29
CA VAL A 140 -10.79 14.97 -6.03
C VAL A 140 -10.98 14.84 -7.54
N SER A 141 -10.22 15.66 -8.27
CA SER A 141 -10.11 15.61 -9.73
C SER A 141 -8.63 15.45 -10.10
N LEU A 142 -8.35 14.48 -10.96
CA LEU A 142 -7.01 14.11 -11.40
C LEU A 142 -6.89 14.31 -12.91
N SER A 143 -5.81 14.92 -13.39
CA SER A 143 -5.48 15.00 -14.82
C SER A 143 -4.00 14.74 -15.06
N GLY A 144 -3.61 14.50 -16.32
CA GLY A 144 -2.23 14.16 -16.68
C GLY A 144 -1.83 12.72 -16.30
N LEU A 145 -2.79 11.86 -15.99
CA LEU A 145 -2.54 10.45 -15.68
C LEU A 145 -2.20 9.67 -16.96
N ARG A 146 -1.20 8.78 -16.88
CA ARG A 146 -0.83 7.89 -17.99
C ARG A 146 -1.86 6.77 -18.12
N PRO A 147 -2.51 6.58 -19.29
CA PRO A 147 -3.52 5.55 -19.49
C PRO A 147 -3.05 4.15 -19.08
N GLY A 148 -3.96 3.39 -18.47
CA GLY A 148 -3.73 2.01 -18.05
C GLY A 148 -2.93 1.83 -16.76
N ARG A 149 -2.30 2.90 -16.24
CA ARG A 149 -1.53 2.88 -15.00
C ARG A 149 -2.41 3.00 -13.76
N THR A 150 -1.95 2.39 -12.68
CA THR A 150 -2.58 2.51 -11.36
C THR A 150 -1.89 3.57 -10.54
N TYR A 151 -2.69 4.43 -9.91
CA TYR A 151 -2.22 5.47 -9.00
C TYR A 151 -2.81 5.25 -7.62
N ARG A 152 -1.96 5.35 -6.60
CA ARG A 152 -2.36 5.33 -5.20
C ARG A 152 -2.68 6.74 -4.74
N LEU A 153 -3.79 6.88 -4.03
CA LEU A 153 -4.20 8.14 -3.43
C LEU A 153 -3.89 8.06 -1.94
N LEU A 154 -3.27 9.08 -1.36
CA LEU A 154 -2.93 9.11 0.06
C LEU A 154 -3.29 10.46 0.68
N THR A 155 -3.68 10.45 1.95
CA THR A 155 -3.75 11.66 2.78
C THR A 155 -2.51 11.75 3.66
N GLY A 156 -2.07 12.97 3.97
CA GLY A 156 -0.96 13.24 4.87
C GLY A 156 -1.36 14.21 5.97
N ASP A 157 -0.71 14.10 7.13
CA ASP A 157 -0.89 15.00 8.26
C ASP A 157 0.33 15.91 8.53
N ALA A 158 0.25 16.75 9.57
CA ALA A 158 1.31 17.68 9.95
C ALA A 158 2.59 16.98 10.44
N HIS A 159 2.49 15.72 10.85
CA HIS A 159 3.62 14.89 11.32
C HIS A 159 4.25 14.07 10.19
N GLY A 160 3.79 14.25 8.94
CA GLY A 160 4.28 13.51 7.79
C GLY A 160 3.75 12.08 7.70
N ARG A 161 2.82 11.66 8.59
CA ARG A 161 2.18 10.35 8.47
C ARG A 161 1.31 10.35 7.23
N ARG A 162 1.38 9.25 6.45
CA ARG A 162 0.60 9.06 5.22
C ARG A 162 -0.35 7.89 5.40
N GLN A 163 -1.59 8.06 4.96
CA GLN A 163 -2.60 7.02 5.00
C GLN A 163 -3.18 6.76 3.62
N SER A 164 -3.33 5.49 3.26
CA SER A 164 -3.97 5.09 2.00
C SER A 164 -5.40 5.60 1.95
N ALA A 165 -5.76 6.21 0.83
CA ALA A 165 -7.08 6.76 0.58
C ALA A 165 -7.72 6.18 -0.69
N GLY A 166 -7.26 4.99 -1.10
CA GLY A 166 -7.74 4.26 -2.28
C GLY A 166 -6.74 4.26 -3.45
N SER A 167 -7.17 3.69 -4.56
CA SER A 167 -6.40 3.63 -5.80
C SER A 167 -7.31 3.79 -7.00
N VAL A 168 -6.76 4.33 -8.08
CA VAL A 168 -7.48 4.55 -9.34
C VAL A 168 -6.65 4.05 -10.49
N ARG A 169 -7.32 3.47 -11.49
CA ARG A 169 -6.70 3.11 -12.76
C ARG A 169 -7.05 4.17 -13.80
N ALA A 170 -6.04 4.79 -14.38
CA ALA A 170 -6.23 5.84 -15.37
C ALA A 170 -6.89 5.28 -16.63
N GLY A 171 -8.03 5.86 -17.01
CA GLY A 171 -8.68 5.59 -18.29
C GLY A 171 -7.92 6.19 -19.48
N GLY A 172 -8.34 5.86 -20.70
CA GLY A 172 -7.72 6.35 -21.94
C GLY A 172 -8.24 7.70 -22.45
N GLY A 173 -8.79 8.56 -21.59
CA GLY A 173 -9.39 9.85 -21.98
C GLY A 173 -8.60 11.06 -21.47
N GLU A 174 -8.68 12.19 -22.18
CA GLU A 174 -8.06 13.46 -21.78
C GLU A 174 -8.83 14.21 -20.69
N ALA A 175 -10.11 13.85 -20.46
CA ALA A 175 -10.95 14.49 -19.46
C ALA A 175 -10.42 14.21 -18.03
N PRO A 176 -10.46 15.22 -17.13
CA PRO A 176 -10.10 15.01 -15.73
C PRO A 176 -10.94 13.91 -15.09
N MET A 177 -10.27 12.96 -14.44
CA MET A 177 -10.91 11.86 -13.74
C MET A 177 -11.37 12.34 -12.36
N ARG A 178 -12.68 12.31 -12.13
CA ARG A 178 -13.28 12.62 -10.83
C ARG A 178 -13.43 11.35 -10.00
N THR A 179 -12.96 11.40 -8.77
CA THR A 179 -13.04 10.28 -7.82
C THR A 179 -13.15 10.80 -6.39
N ARG A 180 -13.31 9.88 -5.43
CA ARG A 180 -13.36 10.17 -4.00
C ARG A 180 -12.21 9.43 -3.32
N MET A 181 -11.40 10.16 -2.57
CA MET A 181 -10.45 9.59 -1.62
C MET A 181 -11.17 9.26 -0.33
N VAL A 182 -10.98 8.06 0.22
CA VAL A 182 -11.63 7.61 1.46
C VAL A 182 -10.54 7.16 2.44
N THR A 183 -10.39 7.88 3.55
CA THR A 183 -9.34 7.65 4.55
C THR A 183 -9.94 7.58 5.95
N ALA A 184 -9.30 6.84 6.88
CA ALA A 184 -9.72 6.86 8.29
C ALA A 184 -9.16 8.07 9.06
N MET A 185 -8.30 8.87 8.43
CA MET A 185 -7.78 10.11 9.00
C MET A 185 -8.91 11.13 9.20
N ALA A 186 -8.89 11.83 10.34
CA ALA A 186 -9.88 12.85 10.64
C ALA A 186 -9.69 14.09 9.74
N ARG A 187 -10.77 14.80 9.43
CA ARG A 187 -10.74 15.96 8.52
C ARG A 187 -9.79 17.06 9.02
N SER A 188 -9.71 17.23 10.33
CA SER A 188 -8.83 18.19 11.00
C SER A 188 -7.35 17.82 10.96
N GLU A 189 -7.01 16.56 10.67
CA GLU A 189 -5.63 16.08 10.61
C GLU A 189 -5.04 16.12 9.20
N ILE A 190 -5.88 16.16 8.15
CA ILE A 190 -5.44 16.11 6.75
C ILE A 190 -4.84 17.46 6.32
N THR A 191 -3.51 17.52 6.23
CA THR A 191 -2.75 18.68 5.74
C THR A 191 -2.35 18.56 4.26
N ALA A 192 -2.38 17.36 3.70
CA ALA A 192 -1.98 17.12 2.31
C ALA A 192 -2.76 15.98 1.66
N LEU A 193 -3.00 16.11 0.36
CA LEU A 193 -3.43 15.04 -0.52
C LEU A 193 -2.29 14.70 -1.47
N LEU A 194 -2.06 13.42 -1.70
CA LEU A 194 -0.91 12.89 -2.43
C LEU A 194 -1.37 11.87 -3.47
N VAL A 195 -0.69 11.84 -4.61
CA VAL A 195 -0.83 10.80 -5.62
C VAL A 195 0.52 10.14 -5.81
N GLN A 196 0.56 8.81 -5.73
CA GLN A 196 1.73 8.00 -6.02
C GLN A 196 1.51 7.13 -7.25
N ASP A 197 2.54 6.93 -8.05
CA ASP A 197 2.53 5.96 -9.14
C ASP A 197 2.80 4.52 -8.64
N GLU A 198 2.88 3.57 -9.57
CA GLU A 198 3.12 2.14 -9.30
C GLU A 198 4.50 1.87 -8.67
N SER A 199 5.45 2.79 -8.85
CA SER A 199 6.79 2.73 -8.28
C SER A 199 6.87 3.36 -6.88
N GLY A 200 5.77 3.95 -6.39
CA GLY A 200 5.70 4.63 -5.10
C GLY A 200 6.19 6.07 -5.13
N HIS A 201 6.52 6.61 -6.31
CA HIS A 201 6.95 8.00 -6.45
C HIS A 201 5.73 8.93 -6.34
N THR A 202 5.85 9.98 -5.54
CA THR A 202 4.81 11.01 -5.45
C THR A 202 4.84 11.86 -6.72
N VAL A 203 3.79 11.75 -7.51
CA VAL A 203 3.63 12.45 -8.81
C VAL A 203 2.76 13.70 -8.71
N ALA A 204 1.97 13.83 -7.64
CA ALA A 204 1.21 15.04 -7.33
C ALA A 204 1.05 15.22 -5.83
N ARG A 205 1.05 16.49 -5.38
CA ARG A 205 0.77 16.88 -4.01
C ARG A 205 -0.11 18.12 -4.00
N LEU A 206 -1.15 18.12 -3.17
CA LEU A 206 -2.01 19.28 -2.93
C LEU A 206 -2.02 19.56 -1.42
N ALA A 207 -1.56 20.74 -1.02
CA ALA A 207 -1.67 21.21 0.36
C ALA A 207 -3.15 21.49 0.69
N VAL A 208 -3.57 21.08 1.88
CA VAL A 208 -4.89 21.36 2.43
C VAL A 208 -4.72 22.39 3.54
N PRO A 209 -5.16 23.64 3.34
CA PRO A 209 -5.11 24.64 4.38
C PRO A 209 -6.07 24.25 5.50
N HIS A 210 -5.57 24.24 6.73
CA HIS A 210 -6.42 24.18 7.91
C HIS A 210 -6.91 25.59 8.25
N PRO A 211 -8.19 25.75 8.64
CA PRO A 211 -8.60 26.96 9.32
C PRO A 211 -7.76 27.08 10.59
N THR A 212 -6.90 28.10 10.63
CA THR A 212 -6.18 28.45 11.84
C THR A 212 -7.23 28.75 12.91
N ALA A 213 -7.10 28.13 14.09
CA ALA A 213 -7.99 28.47 15.20
C ALA A 213 -7.90 29.99 15.44
N PRO A 214 -9.03 30.69 15.65
CA PRO A 214 -8.98 32.11 15.98
C PRO A 214 -8.13 32.32 17.24
N PRO A 215 -7.37 33.43 17.33
CA PRO A 215 -6.65 33.76 18.54
C PRO A 215 -7.64 33.82 19.71
N ARG A 216 -7.26 33.19 20.83
CA ARG A 216 -8.03 33.23 22.09
C ARG A 216 -7.98 34.59 22.74
#